data_AF-A0A7W1F1Y6-F1
#
_entry.id   AF-A0A7W1F1Y6-F1
#
_cell.length_a   1.000
_cell.length_b   1.000
_cell.length_c   1.000
_cell.angle_alpha   90.00
_cell.angle_beta   90.00
_cell.angle_gamma   90.00
#
_symmetry.space_group_name_H-M   'P 1'
#
loop_
_entity.id
_entity.type
_entity.pdbx_description
1 polymer ?
#
loop_
_entity_poly.entity_id
_entity_poly.type
_entity_poly.pdbx_seq_one_letter_code
_entity_poly.pdbx_strand_id
1 'polypeptide(L)' 'MTPKQCAAKLLLTLHQSGGKTPTQLTREEMTDLLGTRISDEKRVKVLEFVTKIESPFVERVTKISGEADGAAEGSSGA' A
#
# COMPACT_ATOMS: atom_id res chain seq x y z
N MET A 1 2.33 -14.84 5.50
CA MET A 1 2.50 -13.49 4.89
C MET A 1 3.66 -12.76 5.55
N THR A 2 4.65 -12.35 4.74
CA THR A 2 5.86 -11.62 5.20
C THR A 2 5.54 -10.15 5.48
N PRO A 3 6.37 -9.41 6.26
CA PRO A 3 6.14 -7.99 6.51
C PRO A 3 6.05 -7.14 5.24
N LYS A 4 6.86 -7.45 4.22
CA LYS A 4 6.82 -6.80 2.90
C LYS A 4 5.48 -7.03 2.18
N GLN A 5 4.98 -8.27 2.20
CA GLN A 5 3.66 -8.58 1.62
C GLN A 5 2.52 -7.87 2.36
N CYS A 6 2.61 -7.81 3.70
CA CYS A 6 1.65 -7.06 4.51
C CYS A 6 1.67 -5.56 4.15
N ALA A 7 2.84 -4.95 4.02
CA ALA A 7 2.97 -3.53 3.65
C ALA A 7 2.32 -3.22 2.29
N ALA A 8 2.59 -4.05 1.26
CA ALA A 8 2.00 -3.88 -0.06
C ALA A 8 0.47 -4.04 -0.05
N LYS A 9 -0.05 -5.06 0.65
CA LYS A 9 -1.50 -5.28 0.78
C LYS A 9 -2.19 -4.12 1.51
N LEU A 10 -1.56 -3.62 2.59
CA LEU A 10 -2.04 -2.46 3.34
C LEU A 10 -2.15 -1.23 2.45
N LEU A 11 -1.07 -0.88 1.75
CA LEU A 11 -1.05 0.27 0.85
C LEU A 11 -2.11 0.17 -0.25
N LEU A 12 -2.30 -1.02 -0.84
CA LEU A 12 -3.35 -1.24 -1.84
C LEU A 12 -4.75 -1.00 -1.26
N THR A 13 -5.02 -1.57 -0.09
CA THR A 13 -6.34 -1.51 0.55
C THR A 13 -6.68 -0.07 0.95
N LEU A 14 -5.71 0.66 1.49
CA LEU A 14 -5.88 2.05 1.90
C LEU A 14 -6.03 2.99 0.70
N HIS A 15 -5.30 2.73 -0.39
CA HIS A 15 -5.46 3.48 -1.64
C HIS A 15 -6.90 3.34 -2.20
N GLN A 16 -7.49 2.14 -2.11
CA GLN A 16 -8.87 1.90 -2.57
C GLN A 16 -9.93 2.47 -1.62
N SER A 17 -9.66 2.50 -0.31
CA SER A 17 -10.61 2.98 0.70
C SER A 17 -10.57 4.50 0.94
N GLY A 18 -9.51 5.20 0.50
CA GLY A 18 -9.42 6.67 0.47
C GLY A 18 -9.39 7.42 1.82
N GLY A 19 -9.22 6.73 2.96
CA GLY A 19 -9.48 7.35 4.27
C GLY A 19 -8.33 7.45 5.28
N LYS A 20 -7.44 6.46 5.34
CA LYS A 20 -6.39 6.38 6.39
C LYS A 20 -5.03 6.07 5.78
N THR A 21 -3.97 6.62 6.37
CA THR A 21 -2.60 6.21 6.06
C THR A 21 -2.17 5.04 6.96
N PRO A 22 -1.19 4.23 6.54
CA PRO A 22 -0.77 3.06 7.31
C PRO A 22 -0.33 3.37 8.75
N THR A 23 0.22 4.57 8.98
CA THR A 23 0.69 5.02 10.30
C THR A 23 -0.46 5.35 11.27
N GLN A 24 -1.66 5.61 10.75
CA GLN A 24 -2.85 5.90 11.56
C GLN A 24 -3.61 4.65 11.99
N LEU A 25 -3.27 3.48 11.44
CA LEU A 25 -3.96 2.24 11.75
C LEU A 25 -3.51 1.65 13.08
N THR A 26 -4.48 1.21 13.88
CA THR A 26 -4.26 0.40 15.07
C THR A 26 -3.85 -1.03 14.71
N ARG A 27 -3.32 -1.78 15.69
CA ARG A 27 -2.96 -3.21 15.50
C ARG A 27 -4.17 -4.05 15.09
N GLU A 28 -5.34 -3.74 15.65
CA GLU A 28 -6.59 -4.45 15.37
C GLU A 28 -7.05 -4.18 13.94
N GLU A 29 -7.05 -2.92 13.50
CA GLU A 29 -7.36 -2.57 12.12
C GLU A 29 -6.39 -3.22 11.12
N MET A 30 -5.08 -3.23 11.42
CA MET A 30 -4.11 -3.93 10.56
C MET A 30 -4.36 -5.44 10.52
N THR A 31 -4.80 -6.04 11.63
CA THR A 31 -5.13 -7.47 11.69
C THR A 31 -6.34 -7.78 10.81
N ASP A 32 -7.37 -6.94 10.88
CA ASP A 32 -8.58 -7.03 10.07
C ASP A 32 -8.28 -6.89 8.58
N LEU A 33 -7.64 -5.77 8.18
CA LEU A 33 -7.30 -5.48 6.78
C LEU A 33 -6.39 -6.55 6.16
N LEU A 34 -5.45 -7.09 6.94
CA LEU A 34 -4.53 -8.11 6.45
C LEU A 34 -5.13 -9.52 6.49
N GLY A 35 -6.19 -9.75 7.27
CA GLY A 35 -6.79 -11.06 7.51
C GLY A 35 -5.86 -12.01 8.27
N THR A 36 -4.94 -11.48 9.06
CA THR A 36 -3.98 -12.27 9.85
C THR A 36 -3.60 -11.55 11.11
N ARG A 37 -3.47 -12.29 12.22
CA ARG A 37 -2.97 -11.74 13.47
C ARG A 37 -1.58 -11.14 13.29
N ILE A 38 -1.40 -9.91 13.78
CA ILE A 38 -0.14 -9.16 13.71
C ILE A 38 0.32 -8.87 15.15
N SER A 39 1.54 -9.29 15.49
CA SER A 39 2.21 -8.89 16.72
C SER A 39 2.75 -7.46 16.60
N ASP A 40 2.95 -6.78 17.73
CA ASP A 40 3.48 -5.41 17.74
C ASP A 40 4.86 -5.29 17.07
N GLU A 41 5.75 -6.25 17.27
CA GLU A 41 7.05 -6.29 16.55
C GLU A 41 6.87 -6.38 15.03
N LYS A 42 5.91 -7.20 14.57
CA LYS A 42 5.62 -7.36 13.15
C LYS A 42 5.01 -6.08 12.59
N ARG A 43 4.15 -5.39 13.35
CA ARG A 43 3.56 -4.10 12.98
C ARG A 43 4.64 -3.06 12.73
N VAL A 44 5.63 -2.95 13.62
CA VAL A 44 6.77 -2.03 13.43
C VAL A 44 7.49 -2.31 12.12
N LYS A 45 7.85 -3.58 11.85
CA LYS A 45 8.52 -3.99 10.60
C LYS A 45 7.67 -3.69 9.37
N VAL A 46 6.36 -3.89 9.44
CA VAL A 46 5.43 -3.56 8.35
C VAL A 46 5.44 -2.05 8.06
N LEU A 47 5.37 -1.22 9.10
CA LEU A 47 5.42 0.24 8.95
C LEU A 47 6.76 0.72 8.37
N GLU A 48 7.88 0.12 8.78
CA GLU A 48 9.18 0.41 8.15
C GLU A 48 9.21 0.08 6.66
N PHE A 49 8.59 -1.03 6.25
CA PHE A 49 8.48 -1.38 4.84
C PHE A 49 7.56 -0.44 4.09
N VAL A 50 6.44 -0.04 4.70
CA VAL A 50 5.52 0.96 4.14
C VAL A 50 6.30 2.23 3.80
N THR A 51 7.03 2.82 4.75
CA THR A 51 7.78 4.07 4.51
C THR A 51 8.79 3.95 3.36
N LYS A 52 9.37 2.76 3.16
CA LYS A 52 10.33 2.50 2.07
C LYS A 52 9.68 2.35 0.69
N ILE A 53 8.41 1.93 0.64
CA ILE A 53 7.76 1.56 -0.62
C ILE A 53 6.55 2.41 -0.96
N GLU A 54 6.03 3.22 -0.04
CA GLU A 54 4.78 3.98 -0.21
C GLU A 54 4.76 4.80 -1.49
N SER A 55 5.74 5.69 -1.70
CA SER A 55 5.80 6.53 -2.89
C SER A 55 5.86 5.72 -4.20
N PRO A 56 6.85 4.83 -4.42
CA PRO A 56 6.91 4.05 -5.67
C PRO A 56 5.78 3.02 -5.80
N PHE A 57 5.09 2.66 -4.71
CA PHE A 57 3.93 1.79 -4.75
C PHE A 57 2.71 2.56 -5.25
N VAL A 58 2.40 3.71 -4.66
CA VAL A 58 1.28 4.56 -5.05
C VAL A 58 1.44 5.01 -6.50
N GLU A 59 2.63 5.46 -6.92
CA GLU A 59 2.88 5.81 -8.33
C GLU A 59 2.56 4.66 -9.29
N ARG A 60 2.99 3.43 -8.97
CA ARG A 60 2.68 2.26 -9.81
C ARG A 60 1.20 1.92 -9.79
N VAL A 61 0.54 1.97 -8.63
CA VAL A 61 -0.90 1.66 -8.52
C VAL A 61 -1.72 2.69 -9.27
N THR A 62 -1.40 3.98 -9.15
CA THR A 62 -2.05 5.05 -9.92
C THR A 62 -1.80 4.86 -11.42
N LYS A 63 -0.57 4.54 -11.82
CA LYS A 63 -0.25 4.28 -13.23
C LYS A 63 -1.02 3.07 -13.79
N ILE A 64 -1.06 1.95 -13.07
CA ILE A 64 -1.79 0.75 -13.50
C ILE A 64 -3.30 1.00 -13.54
N SER A 65 -3.84 1.69 -12.51
CA SER A 65 -5.26 2.03 -12.46
C SER A 65 -5.64 3.06 -13.53
N GLY A 66 -4.72 3.96 -13.88
CA GLY A 66 -4.85 4.91 -14.98
C GLY A 66 -4.66 4.27 -16.36
N GLU A 67 -3.82 3.25 -16.52
CA GLU A 67 -3.68 2.49 -17.78
C GLU A 67 -4.92 1.64 -18.10
N ALA A 68 -5.82 1.41 -17.13
CA ALA A 68 -7.13 0.81 -17.39
C ALA A 68 -8.15 1.80 -17.98
N ASP A 69 -7.90 3.12 -17.88
CA ASP A 69 -8.75 4.19 -18.42
C ASP A 69 -8.04 5.02 -19.52
N GLY A 70 -6.72 4.89 -19.64
CA GLY A 70 -5.85 5.77 -20.41
C GLY A 70 -5.08 5.04 -21.51
N ALA A 71 -5.79 4.49 -22.49
CA ALA A 71 -5.30 4.46 -23.87
C ALA A 71 -5.34 5.89 -24.47
N ALA A 72 -4.72 6.84 -23.78
CA ALA A 72 -4.50 8.26 -24.08
C ALA A 72 -3.76 8.78 -22.84
N GLU A 73 -2.54 9.31 -22.83
CA GLU A 73 -1.69 9.96 -23.81
C GLU A 73 -0.24 9.57 -23.41
N GLY A 74 0.68 9.33 -24.33
CA GLY A 74 1.46 10.43 -24.87
C GLY A 74 2.93 10.29 -24.43
N SER A 75 3.72 9.77 -25.36
CA SER A 75 5.18 9.85 -25.43
C SER A 75 5.78 11.09 -24.76
N SER A 76 6.86 10.90 -24.00
CA SER A 76 8.04 11.75 -24.10
C SER A 76 9.24 11.02 -23.52
N GLY A 77 9.92 10.28 -24.40
CA GLY A 77 11.36 10.35 -24.44
C GLY A 77 11.76 11.64 -25.17
N ALA A 78 12.66 12.40 -24.58
CA ALA A 78 13.58 13.33 -25.23
C ALA A 78 14.75 13.56 -24.26
#